data_AF-A0A7Y2TM18-F1
#
_entry.id   AF-A0A7Y2TM18-F1
#
_cell.length_a   1.000
_cell.length_b   1.000
_cell.length_c   1.000
_cell.angle_alpha   90.00
_cell.angle_beta   90.00
_cell.angle_gamma   90.00
#
_symmetry.space_group_name_H-M   'P 1'
#
loop_
_entity.id
_entity.type
_entity.pdbx_description
1 polymer ?
#
loop_
_entity_poly.entity_id
_entity_poly.type
_entity_poly.pdbx_seq_one_letter_code
_entity_poly.pdbx_strand_id
1 'polypeptide(L)'
;MSNLNFKKITNWEYWPSYMFYIPIIPYAFLLALKSRSFGFFSAVNPAIDGSGNGLESKYDTIQLIPDSYKPKTIFLKKGEQVINLLPKLTLNNINYPLIIKPDIGFRGLLVQKINSESELSEYITKYNSINLIIQEFVDYKNECGIFYHRFPNEKTGKITSITLKKYLTIIGDGKSSISELILKDERAKIYTSLISEINKDKLETIPLLNEKIVLNIIGNHSKGTQFINGNNLINKDLINFFDKLSFDIDGWYYGRVDIKYTTFEELIKGENLKIIEINGVISEPTHIYDASSGTYFGALKSIKNHWKLIYLIGIKNKNMNNANFTNFNYLIHLYFRYKKYLKKINNVSINQ
;
A
#
# COMPACT_ATOMS: atom_id res chain seq x y z
N MET A 1 17.35 28.26 3.24
CA MET A 1 16.99 27.95 4.65
C MET A 1 15.67 27.20 4.62
N SER A 2 15.64 25.97 5.12
CA SER A 2 14.42 25.15 5.12
C SER A 2 13.38 25.83 6.01
N ASN A 3 12.33 26.39 5.42
CA ASN A 3 11.13 26.77 6.17
C ASN A 3 10.66 25.51 6.92
N LEU A 4 10.91 25.46 8.23
CA LEU A 4 10.30 24.48 9.11
C LEU A 4 8.80 24.60 8.91
N ASN A 5 8.22 23.62 8.22
CA ASN A 5 6.81 23.62 7.93
C ASN A 5 6.10 23.30 9.25
N PHE A 6 5.64 24.33 9.97
CA PHE A 6 5.00 24.22 11.27
C PHE A 6 3.91 23.14 11.31
N LYS A 7 3.19 22.92 10.19
CA LYS A 7 2.20 21.84 10.06
C LYS A 7 2.79 20.44 10.23
N LYS A 8 4.02 20.18 9.76
CA LYS A 8 4.68 18.88 9.96
C LYS A 8 5.01 18.60 11.41
N ILE A 9 5.17 19.63 12.23
CA ILE A 9 5.49 19.50 13.65
C ILE A 9 4.22 19.33 14.48
N THR A 10 3.18 20.13 14.21
CA THR A 10 1.96 20.13 15.03
C THR A 10 0.92 19.12 14.59
N ASN A 11 0.91 18.70 13.33
CA ASN A 11 -0.01 17.70 12.82
C ASN A 11 0.68 16.33 12.73
N TRP A 12 0.27 15.43 13.62
CA TRP A 12 0.78 14.08 13.75
C TRP A 12 0.53 13.20 12.52
N GLU A 13 -0.37 13.59 11.61
CA GLU A 13 -0.51 13.00 10.29
C GLU A 13 0.84 12.91 9.54
N TYR A 14 1.70 13.93 9.69
CA TYR A 14 2.97 14.01 8.98
C TYR A 14 4.15 13.48 9.81
N TRP A 15 3.89 12.96 11.01
CA TRP A 15 4.96 12.46 11.86
C TRP A 15 5.58 11.20 11.29
N PRO A 16 6.89 11.00 11.51
CA PRO A 16 7.55 9.79 11.05
C PRO A 16 7.00 8.56 11.80
N SER A 17 6.99 7.41 11.12
CA SER A 17 6.39 6.18 11.64
C SER A 17 6.93 5.75 13.01
N TYR A 18 8.19 6.05 13.34
CA TYR A 18 8.75 5.69 14.64
C TYR A 18 8.00 6.33 15.83
N MET A 19 7.37 7.50 15.65
CA MET A 19 6.57 8.13 16.70
C MET A 19 5.38 7.24 17.09
N PHE A 20 4.80 6.52 16.13
CA PHE A 20 3.68 5.62 16.37
C PHE A 20 4.08 4.28 16.95
N TYR A 21 5.25 3.76 16.57
CA TYR A 21 5.68 2.41 16.95
C TYR A 21 6.51 2.34 18.23
N ILE A 22 7.34 3.34 18.54
CA ILE A 22 8.13 3.36 19.78
C ILE A 22 7.24 3.20 21.03
N PRO A 23 6.10 3.92 21.17
CA PRO A 23 5.20 3.74 22.31
C PRO A 23 4.59 2.34 22.43
N ILE A 24 4.57 1.56 21.34
CA ILE A 24 3.94 0.25 21.27
C ILE A 24 4.94 -0.88 21.58
N ILE A 25 6.25 -0.62 21.49
CA ILE A 25 7.31 -1.62 21.73
C ILE A 25 7.13 -2.38 23.07
N PRO A 26 6.84 -1.73 24.22
CA PRO A 26 6.66 -2.46 25.48
C PRO A 26 5.50 -3.47 25.43
N TYR A 27 4.42 -3.13 24.73
CA TYR A 27 3.27 -4.01 24.58
C TYR A 27 3.57 -5.16 23.62
N ALA A 28 4.23 -4.89 22.49
CA ALA A 28 4.68 -5.93 21.57
C ALA A 28 5.64 -6.92 22.25
N PHE A 29 6.55 -6.43 23.10
CA PHE A 29 7.44 -7.25 23.91
C PHE A 29 6.67 -8.16 24.88
N LEU A 30 5.66 -7.62 25.58
CA LEU A 30 4.77 -8.41 26.45
C LEU A 30 4.08 -9.54 25.68
N LEU A 31 3.60 -9.27 24.45
CA LEU A 31 2.98 -10.29 23.61
C LEU A 31 3.98 -11.37 23.17
N ALA A 32 5.22 -11.00 22.83
CA ALA A 32 6.29 -11.93 22.50
C ALA A 32 6.66 -12.85 23.69
N LEU A 33 6.66 -12.32 24.92
CA LEU A 33 6.84 -13.13 26.12
C LEU A 33 5.67 -14.10 26.32
N LYS A 34 4.43 -13.62 26.16
CA LYS A 34 3.21 -14.45 26.29
C LYS A 34 3.14 -15.56 25.23
N SER A 35 3.61 -15.31 24.01
CA SER A 35 3.67 -16.31 22.94
C SER A 35 4.87 -17.24 23.05
N ARG A 36 5.84 -16.91 23.91
CA ARG A 36 7.17 -17.54 24.00
C ARG A 36 7.93 -17.51 22.66
N SER A 37 7.68 -16.49 21.83
CA SER A 37 8.41 -16.28 20.57
C SER A 37 8.30 -14.83 20.10
N PHE A 38 9.43 -14.22 19.76
CA PHE A 38 9.48 -12.92 19.07
C PHE A 38 8.94 -12.99 17.63
N GLY A 39 8.87 -14.19 17.05
CA GLY A 39 8.37 -14.45 15.70
C GLY A 39 6.91 -14.91 15.68
N PHE A 40 6.11 -14.61 16.71
CA PHE A 40 4.71 -15.08 16.80
C PHE A 40 3.81 -14.62 15.64
N PHE A 41 4.13 -13.47 15.04
CA PHE A 41 3.39 -12.91 13.92
C PHE A 41 3.51 -13.76 12.65
N SER A 42 4.51 -14.63 12.53
CA SER A 42 4.74 -15.44 11.32
C SER A 42 3.68 -16.53 11.09
N ALA A 43 2.82 -16.80 12.07
CA ALA A 43 1.72 -17.75 11.96
C ALA A 43 0.37 -17.06 11.67
N VAL A 44 0.35 -15.75 11.42
CA VAL A 44 -0.90 -15.01 11.25
C VAL A 44 -1.53 -15.27 9.90
N ASN A 45 -0.75 -15.23 8.82
CA ASN A 45 -1.21 -15.46 7.45
C ASN A 45 -0.36 -16.55 6.78
N PRO A 46 -0.69 -17.84 6.95
CA PRO A 46 0.02 -18.94 6.29
C PRO A 46 0.15 -18.78 4.76
N ALA A 47 -0.78 -18.09 4.11
CA ALA A 47 -0.78 -17.89 2.65
C ALA A 47 0.32 -16.94 2.15
N ILE A 48 0.89 -16.11 3.02
CA ILE A 48 1.84 -15.06 2.65
C ILE A 48 3.18 -15.38 3.31
N ASP A 49 4.27 -15.33 2.52
CA ASP A 49 5.63 -15.53 3.09
C ASP A 49 5.87 -14.58 4.26
N GLY A 50 6.37 -15.14 5.37
CA GLY A 50 6.57 -14.40 6.60
C GLY A 50 5.31 -13.77 7.22
N SER A 51 4.11 -14.19 6.80
CA SER A 51 2.81 -13.55 7.09
C SER A 51 2.67 -12.11 6.60
N GLY A 52 3.47 -11.72 5.60
CA GLY A 52 3.56 -10.34 5.11
C GLY A 52 4.37 -9.47 6.06
N ASN A 53 5.62 -9.88 6.31
CA ASN A 53 6.58 -9.18 7.16
C ASN A 53 7.41 -8.14 6.42
N GLY A 54 7.18 -8.00 5.11
CA GLY A 54 7.72 -6.96 4.26
C GLY A 54 8.69 -7.41 3.18
N LEU A 55 9.08 -8.68 3.15
CA LEU A 55 9.90 -9.22 2.07
C LEU A 55 9.13 -10.19 1.17
N GLU A 56 7.82 -10.29 1.35
CA GLU A 56 6.93 -11.04 0.47
C GLU A 56 6.96 -10.47 -0.96
N SER A 57 6.80 -11.36 -1.94
CA SER A 57 6.61 -11.00 -3.33
C SER A 57 5.20 -10.42 -3.52
N LYS A 58 5.11 -9.22 -4.11
CA LYS A 58 3.82 -8.66 -4.55
C LYS A 58 3.20 -9.48 -5.66
N TYR A 59 4.02 -10.13 -6.49
CA TYR A 59 3.51 -11.06 -7.48
C TYR A 59 2.81 -12.23 -6.80
N ASP A 60 3.44 -12.87 -5.83
CA ASP A 60 2.83 -14.03 -5.16
C ASP A 60 1.55 -13.63 -4.41
N THR A 61 1.54 -12.48 -3.71
CA THR A 61 0.33 -12.03 -3.00
C THR A 61 -0.80 -11.61 -3.93
N ILE A 62 -0.51 -11.05 -5.11
CA ILE A 62 -1.58 -10.75 -6.07
C ILE A 62 -2.17 -12.03 -6.68
N GLN A 63 -1.37 -13.10 -6.82
CA GLN A 63 -1.87 -14.37 -7.34
C GLN A 63 -2.87 -15.07 -6.40
N LEU A 64 -2.82 -14.76 -5.10
CA LEU A 64 -3.79 -15.26 -4.13
C LEU A 64 -5.21 -14.75 -4.38
N ILE A 65 -5.36 -13.58 -5.01
CA ILE A 65 -6.65 -12.95 -5.24
C ILE A 65 -7.41 -13.68 -6.36
N PRO A 66 -8.74 -13.87 -6.25
CA PRO A 66 -9.54 -14.40 -7.35
C PRO A 66 -9.38 -13.59 -8.64
N ASP A 67 -9.32 -14.28 -9.79
CA ASP A 67 -8.99 -13.67 -11.09
C ASP A 67 -9.92 -12.53 -11.49
N SER A 68 -11.20 -12.60 -11.10
CA SER A 68 -12.19 -11.54 -11.35
C SER A 68 -11.78 -10.21 -10.69
N TYR A 69 -11.15 -10.26 -9.52
CA TYR A 69 -10.83 -9.09 -8.71
C TYR A 69 -9.40 -8.58 -8.88
N LYS A 70 -8.44 -9.36 -9.38
CA LYS A 70 -7.06 -8.86 -9.54
C LYS A 70 -6.83 -8.18 -10.89
N PRO A 71 -5.87 -7.23 -10.96
CA PRO A 71 -5.38 -6.73 -12.23
C PRO A 71 -4.56 -7.81 -12.94
N LYS A 72 -4.63 -7.84 -14.27
CA LYS A 72 -3.68 -8.63 -15.07
C LYS A 72 -2.26 -8.22 -14.71
N THR A 73 -1.44 -9.20 -14.36
CA THR A 73 -0.10 -8.98 -13.81
C THR A 73 0.88 -9.96 -14.42
N ILE A 74 2.04 -9.47 -14.84
CA ILE A 74 3.17 -10.30 -15.26
C ILE A 74 4.38 -10.05 -14.36
N PHE A 75 5.13 -11.12 -14.10
CA PHE A 75 6.39 -11.06 -13.38
C PHE A 75 7.56 -10.92 -14.36
N LEU A 76 8.46 -9.97 -14.07
CA LEU A 76 9.69 -9.76 -14.82
C LEU A 76 10.88 -10.08 -13.92
N LYS A 77 11.63 -11.12 -14.29
CA LYS A 77 12.81 -11.51 -13.53
C LYS A 77 13.93 -10.50 -13.78
N LYS A 78 14.72 -10.22 -12.75
CA LYS A 78 15.95 -9.40 -12.90
C LYS A 78 16.80 -9.89 -14.08
N GLY A 79 17.31 -8.95 -14.87
CA GLY A 79 18.14 -9.19 -16.06
C GLY A 79 17.39 -9.60 -17.33
N GLU A 80 16.06 -9.71 -17.28
CA GLU A 80 15.26 -10.02 -18.47
C GLU A 80 15.19 -8.82 -19.43
N GLN A 81 15.34 -9.08 -20.73
CA GLN A 81 15.36 -8.05 -21.77
C GLN A 81 13.96 -7.65 -22.23
N VAL A 82 13.80 -6.38 -22.61
CA VAL A 82 12.52 -5.79 -23.07
C VAL A 82 11.96 -6.50 -24.30
N ILE A 83 12.81 -7.01 -25.20
CA ILE A 83 12.36 -7.70 -26.42
C ILE A 83 11.52 -8.95 -26.11
N ASN A 84 11.77 -9.61 -24.97
CA ASN A 84 11.01 -10.77 -24.53
C ASN A 84 9.69 -10.40 -23.85
N LEU A 85 9.46 -9.10 -23.59
CA LEU A 85 8.35 -8.59 -22.81
C LEU A 85 7.14 -8.22 -23.67
N LEU A 86 7.35 -7.66 -24.86
CA LEU A 86 6.24 -7.25 -25.75
C LEU A 86 5.31 -8.42 -26.11
N PRO A 87 5.82 -9.63 -26.44
CA PRO A 87 4.96 -10.79 -26.65
C PRO A 87 4.17 -11.15 -25.39
N LYS A 88 4.78 -11.05 -24.20
CA LYS A 88 4.11 -11.34 -22.92
C LYS A 88 2.99 -10.34 -22.61
N LEU A 89 3.20 -9.05 -22.87
CA LEU A 89 2.17 -8.01 -22.69
C LEU A 89 0.96 -8.29 -23.58
N THR A 90 1.21 -8.61 -24.85
CA THR A 90 0.17 -8.95 -25.83
C THR A 90 -0.60 -10.20 -25.39
N LEU A 91 0.11 -11.28 -25.03
CA LEU A 91 -0.50 -12.55 -24.62
C LEU A 91 -1.33 -12.42 -23.34
N ASN A 92 -0.94 -11.51 -22.43
CA ASN A 92 -1.69 -11.20 -21.21
C ASN A 92 -2.69 -10.05 -21.37
N ASN A 93 -2.89 -9.51 -22.59
CA ASN A 93 -3.81 -8.39 -22.84
C ASN A 93 -3.56 -7.18 -21.91
N ILE A 94 -2.29 -6.82 -21.69
CA ILE A 94 -1.87 -5.63 -20.93
C ILE A 94 -1.48 -4.54 -21.92
N ASN A 95 -2.25 -3.45 -21.92
CA ASN A 95 -2.05 -2.31 -22.82
C ASN A 95 -1.45 -1.12 -22.08
N TYR A 96 -0.93 -0.16 -22.84
CA TYR A 96 -0.57 1.15 -22.29
C TYR A 96 -1.83 2.02 -22.05
N PRO A 97 -1.83 2.87 -21.01
CA PRO A 97 -0.80 2.94 -19.99
C PRO A 97 -0.81 1.71 -19.07
N LEU A 98 0.35 1.36 -18.50
CA LEU A 98 0.52 0.26 -17.55
C LEU A 98 1.23 0.74 -16.29
N ILE A 99 1.22 -0.08 -15.23
CA ILE A 99 1.97 0.17 -14.00
C ILE A 99 3.16 -0.79 -13.95
N ILE A 100 4.36 -0.27 -13.69
CA ILE A 100 5.53 -1.06 -13.34
C ILE A 100 5.97 -0.75 -11.91
N LYS A 101 6.29 -1.79 -11.13
CA LYS A 101 6.77 -1.64 -9.75
C LYS A 101 7.71 -2.76 -9.32
N PRO A 102 8.59 -2.54 -8.34
CA PRO A 102 9.36 -3.61 -7.72
C PRO A 102 8.47 -4.67 -7.09
N ASP A 103 8.85 -5.92 -7.30
CA ASP A 103 8.18 -7.08 -6.69
C ASP A 103 8.22 -6.98 -5.16
N ILE A 104 9.37 -6.64 -4.58
CA ILE A 104 9.53 -6.37 -3.14
C ILE A 104 9.67 -4.86 -2.90
N GLY A 105 8.99 -4.30 -1.91
CA GLY A 105 9.11 -2.88 -1.55
C GLY A 105 7.81 -2.25 -1.07
N PHE A 106 7.89 -1.00 -0.57
CA PHE A 106 6.77 -0.31 0.07
C PHE A 106 6.66 1.14 -0.38
N ARG A 107 5.58 1.79 0.06
CA ARG A 107 5.42 3.25 0.02
C ARG A 107 5.52 3.86 -1.39
N GLY A 108 5.13 3.11 -2.41
CA GLY A 108 5.19 3.55 -3.80
C GLY A 108 6.62 3.72 -4.34
N LEU A 109 7.62 3.09 -3.72
CA LEU A 109 9.01 3.19 -4.15
C LEU A 109 9.19 2.60 -5.55
N LEU A 110 9.68 3.43 -6.47
CA LEU A 110 9.89 3.11 -7.89
C LEU A 110 8.61 2.68 -8.65
N VAL A 111 7.42 2.95 -8.12
CA VAL A 111 6.17 2.71 -8.86
C VAL A 111 6.03 3.78 -9.93
N GLN A 112 5.83 3.38 -11.18
CA GLN A 112 5.67 4.32 -12.30
C GLN A 112 4.52 3.89 -13.21
N LYS A 113 3.76 4.89 -13.68
CA LYS A 113 2.84 4.74 -14.81
C LYS A 113 3.64 4.94 -16.09
N ILE A 114 3.53 3.97 -16.99
CA ILE A 114 4.25 3.91 -18.25
C ILE A 114 3.22 4.07 -19.37
N ASN A 115 3.37 5.11 -20.20
CA ASN A 115 2.42 5.45 -21.25
C ASN A 115 2.83 4.94 -22.63
N SER A 116 4.07 4.46 -22.78
CA SER A 116 4.60 4.01 -24.06
C SER A 116 5.68 2.92 -23.91
N GLU A 117 6.00 2.25 -25.02
CA GLU A 117 7.10 1.29 -25.11
C GLU A 117 8.47 1.93 -24.86
N SER A 118 8.68 3.18 -25.28
CA SER A 118 9.92 3.92 -25.01
C SER A 118 10.12 4.10 -23.51
N GLU A 119 9.09 4.60 -22.81
CA GLU A 119 9.13 4.76 -21.35
C GLU A 119 9.37 3.41 -20.64
N LEU A 120 8.77 2.33 -21.13
CA LEU A 120 8.98 0.98 -20.57
C LEU A 120 10.45 0.54 -20.72
N SER A 121 11.01 0.76 -21.91
CA SER A 121 12.37 0.37 -22.25
C SER A 121 13.40 1.13 -21.40
N GLU A 122 13.20 2.44 -21.24
CA GLU A 122 14.01 3.29 -20.37
C GLU A 122 13.95 2.82 -18.91
N TYR A 123 12.75 2.54 -18.39
CA TYR A 123 12.57 2.05 -17.03
C TYR A 123 13.29 0.72 -16.80
N ILE A 124 13.09 -0.27 -17.68
CA ILE A 124 13.70 -1.59 -17.51
C ILE A 124 15.21 -1.50 -17.61
N THR A 125 15.75 -0.74 -18.56
CA THR A 125 17.20 -0.53 -18.69
C THR A 125 17.79 0.02 -17.39
N LYS A 126 17.07 0.93 -16.73
CA LYS A 126 17.48 1.53 -15.45
C LYS A 126 17.35 0.58 -14.26
N TYR A 127 16.29 -0.24 -14.21
CA TYR A 127 15.91 -1.02 -13.03
C TYR A 127 16.02 -2.55 -13.19
N ASN A 128 16.66 -3.07 -14.25
CA ASN A 128 16.78 -4.50 -14.54
C ASN A 128 17.51 -5.33 -13.45
N SER A 129 18.19 -4.70 -12.50
CA SER A 129 18.92 -5.43 -11.46
C SER A 129 18.00 -6.05 -10.41
N ILE A 130 16.74 -5.63 -10.31
CA ILE A 130 15.72 -6.14 -9.37
C ILE A 130 14.58 -6.86 -10.11
N ASN A 131 13.82 -7.68 -9.38
CA ASN A 131 12.60 -8.25 -9.93
C ASN A 131 11.52 -7.17 -9.97
N LEU A 132 10.77 -7.14 -11.06
CA LEU A 132 9.72 -6.16 -11.31
C LEU A 132 8.40 -6.90 -11.59
N ILE A 133 7.30 -6.20 -11.40
CA ILE A 133 5.98 -6.63 -11.84
C ILE A 133 5.39 -5.54 -12.72
N ILE A 134 4.71 -5.98 -13.78
CA ILE A 134 3.94 -5.11 -14.67
C ILE A 134 2.47 -5.47 -14.51
N GLN A 135 1.64 -4.47 -14.29
CA GLN A 135 0.21 -4.61 -14.07
C GLN A 135 -0.56 -3.75 -15.06
N GLU A 136 -1.75 -4.20 -15.47
CA GLU A 136 -2.68 -3.33 -16.18
C GLU A 136 -2.99 -2.08 -15.36
N PHE A 137 -3.16 -0.95 -16.04
CA PHE A 137 -3.56 0.28 -15.37
C PHE A 137 -5.08 0.25 -15.10
N VAL A 138 -5.43 0.15 -13.82
CA VAL A 138 -6.83 0.26 -13.38
C VAL A 138 -7.21 1.74 -13.27
N ASP A 139 -8.05 2.20 -14.20
CA ASP A 139 -8.50 3.60 -14.32
C ASP A 139 -9.80 3.91 -13.56
N TYR A 140 -10.11 3.11 -12.53
CA TYR A 140 -11.21 3.45 -11.64
C TYR A 140 -10.87 4.69 -10.80
N LYS A 141 -11.87 5.57 -10.64
CA LYS A 141 -11.71 6.91 -10.08
C LYS A 141 -11.38 6.91 -8.59
N ASN A 142 -11.86 5.92 -7.86
CA ASN A 142 -11.74 5.86 -6.41
C ASN A 142 -10.78 4.75 -5.98
N GLU A 143 -10.12 4.99 -4.84
CA GLU A 143 -9.24 4.02 -4.21
C GLU A 143 -9.47 4.03 -2.69
N CYS A 144 -9.48 2.85 -2.08
CA CYS A 144 -9.55 2.70 -0.63
C CYS A 144 -8.69 1.56 -0.11
N GLY A 145 -8.25 1.67 1.14
CA GLY A 145 -7.67 0.56 1.89
C GLY A 145 -8.66 0.06 2.92
N ILE A 146 -9.04 -1.21 2.86
CA ILE A 146 -9.95 -1.84 3.82
C ILE A 146 -9.17 -2.87 4.63
N PHE A 147 -9.16 -2.70 5.94
CA PHE A 147 -8.47 -3.60 6.87
C PHE A 147 -9.47 -4.59 7.43
N TYR A 148 -9.21 -5.85 7.19
CA TYR A 148 -10.05 -6.96 7.60
C TYR A 148 -9.24 -7.94 8.44
N HIS A 149 -9.92 -8.57 9.40
CA HIS A 149 -9.39 -9.75 10.06
C HIS A 149 -10.48 -10.78 10.34
N ARG A 150 -10.10 -12.05 10.38
CA ARG A 150 -10.93 -13.18 10.77
C ARG A 150 -10.10 -14.13 11.60
N PHE A 151 -10.66 -14.68 12.68
CA PHE A 151 -9.95 -15.74 13.38
C PHE A 151 -10.03 -17.05 12.60
N PRO A 152 -8.98 -17.89 12.66
CA PRO A 152 -9.06 -19.26 12.17
C PRO A 152 -10.29 -19.99 12.71
N ASN A 153 -10.96 -20.77 11.86
CA ASN A 153 -12.25 -21.45 12.12
C ASN A 153 -13.48 -20.56 12.36
N GLU A 154 -13.37 -19.23 12.32
CA GLU A 154 -14.56 -18.38 12.36
C GLU A 154 -15.13 -18.17 10.96
N LYS A 155 -16.47 -18.11 10.88
CA LYS A 155 -17.18 -17.92 9.61
C LYS A 155 -17.19 -16.47 9.14
N THR A 156 -17.07 -15.54 10.08
CA THR A 156 -17.20 -14.11 9.84
C THR A 156 -16.05 -13.37 10.50
N GLY A 157 -15.54 -12.36 9.84
CA GLY A 157 -14.51 -11.48 10.36
C GLY A 157 -15.04 -10.12 10.78
N LYS A 158 -14.13 -9.15 10.84
CA LYS A 158 -14.42 -7.75 11.14
C LYS A 158 -13.57 -6.85 10.28
N ILE A 159 -14.18 -5.75 9.85
CA ILE A 159 -13.47 -4.62 9.25
C ILE A 159 -13.13 -3.64 10.38
N THR A 160 -11.85 -3.32 10.56
CA THR A 160 -11.38 -2.40 11.60
C THR A 160 -10.97 -1.04 11.08
N SER A 161 -10.86 -0.90 9.75
CA SER A 161 -10.45 0.33 9.09
C SER A 161 -10.95 0.37 7.66
N ILE A 162 -11.52 1.48 7.26
CA ILE A 162 -11.71 1.90 5.87
C ILE A 162 -10.98 3.22 5.70
N THR A 163 -10.06 3.27 4.75
CA THR A 163 -9.31 4.47 4.39
C THR A 163 -9.66 4.87 2.97
N LEU A 164 -10.40 5.95 2.80
CA LEU A 164 -10.63 6.53 1.48
C LEU A 164 -9.39 7.34 1.09
N LYS A 165 -8.99 7.25 -0.18
CA LYS A 165 -7.81 7.94 -0.69
C LYS A 165 -8.25 9.11 -1.57
N LYS A 166 -7.91 10.32 -1.14
CA LYS A 166 -8.10 11.53 -1.94
C LYS A 166 -6.74 11.91 -2.54
N TYR A 167 -6.59 11.71 -3.85
CA TYR A 167 -5.38 12.06 -4.56
C TYR A 167 -5.09 13.56 -4.45
N LEU A 168 -3.80 13.90 -4.41
CA LEU A 168 -3.37 15.28 -4.32
C LEU A 168 -3.82 16.04 -5.57
N THR A 169 -4.74 16.99 -5.40
CA THR A 169 -5.46 17.66 -6.47
C THR A 169 -5.49 19.15 -6.19
N ILE A 170 -5.25 19.97 -7.21
CA ILE A 170 -5.47 21.42 -7.19
C ILE A 170 -6.67 21.78 -8.08
N ILE A 171 -7.24 22.96 -7.85
CA ILE A 171 -8.36 23.49 -8.64
C ILE A 171 -7.87 24.74 -9.36
N GLY A 172 -8.09 24.80 -10.68
CA GLY A 172 -7.77 25.96 -11.49
C GLY A 172 -8.61 27.18 -11.12
N ASP A 173 -7.97 28.34 -11.06
CA ASP A 173 -8.62 29.64 -10.87
C ASP A 173 -8.71 30.44 -12.18
N GLY A 174 -8.26 29.86 -13.31
CA GLY A 174 -8.21 30.50 -14.63
C GLY A 174 -7.14 31.58 -14.77
N LYS A 175 -6.26 31.76 -13.77
CA LYS A 175 -5.29 32.87 -13.73
C LYS A 175 -3.88 32.42 -13.35
N SER A 176 -3.77 31.57 -12.33
CA SER A 176 -2.49 31.08 -11.81
C SER A 176 -2.03 29.82 -12.53
N SER A 177 -0.71 29.70 -12.68
CA SER A 177 -0.11 28.49 -13.21
C SER A 177 -0.22 27.32 -12.21
N ILE A 178 0.01 26.09 -12.69
CA ILE A 178 0.08 24.91 -11.81
C ILE A 178 1.14 25.10 -10.72
N SER A 179 2.31 25.66 -11.04
CA SER A 179 3.38 25.90 -10.06
C SER A 179 2.94 26.86 -8.94
N GLU A 180 2.22 27.93 -9.28
CA GLU A 180 1.66 28.87 -8.30
C GLU A 180 0.56 28.23 -7.44
N LEU A 181 -0.35 27.48 -8.06
CA LEU A 181 -1.45 26.80 -7.37
C LEU A 181 -0.93 25.76 -6.37
N ILE A 182 0.15 25.04 -6.72
CA ILE A 182 0.84 24.11 -5.81
C ILE A 182 1.34 24.82 -4.54
N LEU A 183 1.94 26.00 -4.69
CA LEU A 183 2.50 26.75 -3.55
C LEU A 183 1.39 27.36 -2.66
N LYS A 184 0.24 27.69 -3.25
CA LYS A 184 -0.95 28.20 -2.55
C LYS A 184 -1.71 27.10 -1.82
N ASP A 185 -1.74 25.86 -2.34
CA ASP A 185 -2.48 24.77 -1.71
C ASP A 185 -1.80 24.27 -0.41
N GLU A 186 -2.61 24.14 0.65
CA GLU A 186 -2.12 23.83 1.99
C GLU A 186 -1.45 22.46 2.12
N ARG A 187 -1.85 21.48 1.31
CA ARG A 187 -1.25 20.14 1.28
C ARG A 187 -0.19 20.04 0.19
N ALA A 188 -0.46 20.51 -1.03
CA ALA A 188 0.45 20.36 -2.16
C ALA A 188 1.80 21.02 -1.89
N LYS A 189 1.81 22.19 -1.23
CA LYS A 189 3.06 22.89 -0.86
C LYS A 189 3.99 22.08 0.05
N ILE A 190 3.48 21.06 0.75
CA ILE A 190 4.30 20.15 1.56
C ILE A 190 5.14 19.22 0.68
N TYR A 191 4.67 18.95 -0.54
CA TYR A 191 5.21 17.98 -1.48
C TYR A 191 5.79 18.63 -2.75
N THR A 192 5.97 19.96 -2.78
CA THR A 192 6.39 20.72 -3.98
C THR A 192 7.50 20.06 -4.77
N SER A 193 8.62 19.69 -4.12
CA SER A 193 9.74 19.05 -4.83
C SER A 193 9.34 17.76 -5.57
N LEU A 194 8.50 16.92 -4.97
CA LEU A 194 8.03 15.67 -5.58
C LEU A 194 7.07 15.94 -6.75
N ILE A 195 6.08 16.78 -6.53
CA ILE A 195 5.02 17.04 -7.53
C ILE A 195 5.51 17.92 -8.68
N SER A 196 6.46 18.82 -8.44
CA SER A 196 7.09 19.60 -9.50
C SER A 196 7.86 18.71 -10.46
N GLU A 197 8.58 17.71 -9.96
CA GLU A 197 9.28 16.75 -10.82
C GLU A 197 8.28 15.92 -11.65
N ILE A 198 7.22 15.40 -11.01
CA ILE A 198 6.20 14.58 -11.68
C ILE A 198 5.45 15.36 -12.78
N ASN A 199 5.24 16.67 -12.59
CA ASN A 199 4.42 17.50 -13.47
C ASN A 199 5.26 18.54 -14.24
N LYS A 200 6.57 18.33 -14.37
CA LYS A 200 7.52 19.32 -14.90
C LYS A 200 7.09 19.95 -16.23
N ASP A 201 6.51 19.14 -17.12
CA ASP A 201 6.11 19.57 -18.47
C ASP A 201 4.84 20.44 -18.48
N LYS A 202 4.15 20.56 -17.35
CA LYS A 202 2.87 21.28 -17.22
C LYS A 202 2.91 22.42 -16.21
N LEU A 203 4.02 22.65 -15.52
CA LEU A 203 4.09 23.57 -14.38
C LEU A 203 3.65 25.00 -14.72
N GLU A 204 3.95 25.48 -15.92
CA GLU A 204 3.63 26.83 -16.38
C GLU A 204 2.25 26.94 -17.07
N THR A 205 1.51 25.82 -17.18
CA THR A 205 0.15 25.85 -17.73
C THR A 205 -0.80 26.51 -16.74
N ILE A 206 -1.76 27.30 -17.25
CA ILE A 206 -2.84 27.91 -16.47
C ILE A 206 -4.10 27.07 -16.66
N PRO A 207 -4.54 26.28 -15.66
CA PRO A 207 -5.75 25.48 -15.76
C PRO A 207 -7.00 26.35 -15.84
N LEU A 208 -8.05 25.85 -16.48
CA LEU A 208 -9.33 26.55 -16.58
C LEU A 208 -9.96 26.73 -15.19
N LEU A 209 -10.84 27.73 -15.06
CA LEU A 209 -11.59 27.95 -13.82
C LEU A 209 -12.38 26.68 -13.45
N ASN A 210 -12.20 26.20 -12.22
CA ASN A 210 -12.77 24.99 -11.64
C ASN A 210 -12.25 23.66 -12.22
N GLU A 211 -11.24 23.67 -13.08
CA GLU A 211 -10.61 22.45 -13.57
C GLU A 211 -9.88 21.73 -12.43
N LYS A 212 -10.15 20.43 -12.24
CA LYS A 212 -9.49 19.60 -11.23
C LYS A 212 -8.25 18.95 -11.83
N ILE A 213 -7.07 19.31 -11.35
CA ILE A 213 -5.80 18.73 -11.79
C ILE A 213 -5.28 17.79 -10.70
N VAL A 214 -5.23 16.50 -11.00
CA VAL A 214 -4.61 15.48 -10.14
C VAL A 214 -3.10 15.54 -10.33
N LEU A 215 -2.38 15.94 -9.29
CA LEU A 215 -0.92 16.14 -9.33
C LEU A 215 -0.14 14.83 -9.15
N ASN A 216 -0.76 13.81 -8.55
CA ASN A 216 -0.16 12.50 -8.38
C ASN A 216 -1.24 11.42 -8.23
N ILE A 217 -1.12 10.36 -9.04
CA ILE A 217 -2.07 9.23 -9.08
C ILE A 217 -1.70 8.10 -8.12
N ILE A 218 -0.56 8.20 -7.42
CA ILE A 218 -0.11 7.18 -6.47
C ILE A 218 -0.84 7.35 -5.14
N GLY A 219 -1.68 6.37 -4.77
CA GLY A 219 -2.49 6.30 -3.55
C GLY A 219 -1.69 6.08 -2.24
N ASN A 220 -0.61 6.85 -2.03
CA ASN A 220 0.23 6.76 -0.85
C ASN A 220 0.38 8.10 -0.13
N HIS A 221 0.26 8.07 1.20
CA HIS A 221 0.37 9.25 2.07
C HIS A 221 1.71 9.99 1.96
N SER A 222 2.81 9.24 1.86
CA SER A 222 4.15 9.83 1.68
C SER A 222 4.33 10.54 0.33
N LYS A 223 3.37 10.37 -0.59
CA LYS A 223 3.35 10.95 -1.94
C LYS A 223 2.30 12.04 -2.12
N GLY A 224 1.66 12.47 -1.02
CA GLY A 224 0.70 13.58 -1.01
C GLY A 224 -0.77 13.17 -0.99
N THR A 225 -1.09 11.89 -1.19
CA THR A 225 -2.47 11.40 -1.10
C THR A 225 -2.99 11.56 0.33
N GLN A 226 -4.14 12.21 0.49
CA GLN A 226 -4.79 12.33 1.78
C GLN A 226 -5.54 11.04 2.11
N PHE A 227 -5.35 10.56 3.33
CA PHE A 227 -6.11 9.45 3.90
C PHE A 227 -7.29 10.01 4.70
N ILE A 228 -8.48 9.52 4.40
CA ILE A 228 -9.74 9.95 5.02
C ILE A 228 -10.35 8.73 5.71
N ASN A 229 -10.79 8.91 6.95
CA ASN A 229 -11.47 7.87 7.70
C ASN A 229 -12.86 7.59 7.10
N GLY A 230 -13.03 6.39 6.57
CA GLY A 230 -14.30 5.92 5.98
C GLY A 230 -15.03 4.90 6.85
N ASN A 231 -14.72 4.78 8.14
CA ASN A 231 -15.29 3.74 8.99
C ASN A 231 -16.82 3.81 9.13
N ASN A 232 -17.43 4.97 8.83
CA ASN A 232 -18.89 5.12 8.75
C ASN A 232 -19.53 4.29 7.61
N LEU A 233 -18.74 3.82 6.65
CA LEU A 233 -19.19 2.98 5.54
C LEU A 233 -19.20 1.47 5.89
N ILE A 234 -18.74 1.09 7.09
CA ILE A 234 -18.75 -0.31 7.52
C ILE A 234 -20.20 -0.75 7.74
N ASN A 235 -20.64 -1.74 6.97
CA ASN A 235 -21.95 -2.36 7.10
C ASN A 235 -21.86 -3.88 6.93
N LYS A 236 -22.98 -4.59 7.14
CA LYS A 236 -23.03 -6.06 7.07
C LYS A 236 -22.69 -6.61 5.69
N ASP A 237 -23.13 -5.92 4.63
CA ASP A 237 -22.92 -6.38 3.25
C ASP A 237 -21.44 -6.32 2.86
N LEU A 238 -20.75 -5.26 3.27
CA LEU A 238 -19.30 -5.14 3.09
C LEU A 238 -18.54 -6.22 3.85
N ILE A 239 -18.95 -6.52 5.11
CA ILE A 239 -18.34 -7.61 5.88
C ILE A 239 -18.56 -8.95 5.17
N ASN A 240 -19.77 -9.22 4.68
CA ASN A 240 -20.08 -10.45 3.94
C ASN A 240 -19.24 -10.59 2.65
N PHE A 241 -18.99 -9.50 1.93
CA PHE A 241 -18.09 -9.50 0.77
C PHE A 241 -16.66 -9.87 1.19
N PHE A 242 -16.13 -9.26 2.26
CA PHE A 242 -14.79 -9.57 2.75
C PHE A 242 -14.66 -10.95 3.38
N ASP A 243 -15.72 -11.48 3.99
CA ASP A 243 -15.76 -12.86 4.47
C ASP A 243 -15.58 -13.83 3.30
N LYS A 244 -16.35 -13.66 2.21
CA LYS A 244 -16.20 -14.45 0.98
C LYS A 244 -14.80 -14.33 0.39
N LEU A 245 -14.29 -13.10 0.25
CA LEU A 245 -12.94 -12.87 -0.25
C LEU A 245 -11.88 -13.55 0.63
N SER A 246 -11.99 -13.48 1.95
CA SER A 246 -11.06 -14.15 2.88
C SER A 246 -11.17 -15.68 2.83
N PHE A 247 -12.33 -16.23 2.46
CA PHE A 247 -12.49 -17.67 2.26
C PHE A 247 -11.84 -18.16 0.97
N ASP A 248 -11.92 -17.37 -0.10
CA ASP A 248 -11.27 -17.69 -1.37
C ASP A 248 -9.74 -17.62 -1.27
N ILE A 249 -9.22 -16.90 -0.27
CA ILE A 249 -7.79 -16.78 0.02
C ILE A 249 -7.43 -17.63 1.25
N ASP A 250 -7.30 -18.94 1.03
CA ASP A 250 -6.96 -19.86 2.12
C ASP A 250 -5.63 -19.49 2.78
N GLY A 251 -5.65 -19.35 4.10
CA GLY A 251 -4.49 -18.92 4.89
C GLY A 251 -4.28 -17.40 5.00
N TRP A 252 -5.22 -16.55 4.58
CA TRP A 252 -5.18 -15.11 4.87
C TRP A 252 -6.26 -14.70 5.88
N TYR A 253 -5.81 -14.23 7.04
CA TYR A 253 -6.65 -13.97 8.22
C TYR A 253 -6.58 -12.54 8.73
N TYR A 254 -5.58 -11.76 8.33
CA TYR A 254 -5.36 -10.42 8.84
C TYR A 254 -4.58 -9.58 7.83
N GLY A 255 -5.14 -8.43 7.46
CA GLY A 255 -4.40 -7.46 6.67
C GLY A 255 -5.26 -6.41 6.01
N ARG A 256 -4.60 -5.58 5.20
CA ARG A 256 -5.24 -4.54 4.40
C ARG A 256 -5.32 -4.95 2.94
N VAL A 257 -6.52 -4.78 2.37
CA VAL A 257 -6.80 -4.91 0.94
C VAL A 257 -6.90 -3.50 0.36
N ASP A 258 -6.01 -3.16 -0.56
CA ASP A 258 -6.06 -1.90 -1.30
C ASP A 258 -6.85 -2.14 -2.60
N ILE A 259 -7.92 -1.36 -2.80
CA ILE A 259 -8.94 -1.58 -3.84
C ILE A 259 -9.13 -0.30 -4.64
N LYS A 260 -9.11 -0.42 -5.96
CA LYS A 260 -9.63 0.60 -6.88
C LYS A 260 -11.04 0.24 -7.31
N TYR A 261 -11.94 1.21 -7.39
CA TYR A 261 -13.37 0.96 -7.62
C TYR A 261 -14.09 2.16 -8.24
N THR A 262 -15.24 1.92 -8.87
CA THR A 262 -16.05 2.98 -9.49
C THR A 262 -16.93 3.68 -8.46
N THR A 263 -17.85 2.97 -7.80
CA THR A 263 -18.65 3.48 -6.66
C THR A 263 -18.55 2.56 -5.45
N PHE A 264 -18.82 3.09 -4.25
CA PHE A 264 -18.73 2.29 -3.03
C PHE A 264 -19.85 1.24 -2.97
N GLU A 265 -21.01 1.58 -3.53
CA GLU A 265 -22.16 0.70 -3.68
C GLU A 265 -21.84 -0.53 -4.56
N GLU A 266 -21.14 -0.33 -5.68
CA GLU A 266 -20.67 -1.43 -6.53
C GLU A 266 -19.59 -2.27 -5.83
N LEU A 267 -18.66 -1.63 -5.08
CA LEU A 267 -17.65 -2.34 -4.30
C LEU A 267 -18.29 -3.31 -3.30
N ILE A 268 -19.34 -2.89 -2.58
CA ILE A 268 -20.07 -3.76 -1.63
C ILE A 268 -20.66 -4.98 -2.34
N LYS A 269 -21.11 -4.82 -3.59
CA LYS A 269 -21.68 -5.91 -4.40
C LYS A 269 -20.63 -6.81 -5.04
N GLY A 270 -19.34 -6.44 -4.98
CA GLY A 270 -18.27 -7.13 -5.69
C GLY A 270 -18.19 -6.77 -7.18
N GLU A 271 -18.71 -5.61 -7.58
CA GLU A 271 -18.80 -5.15 -8.96
C GLU A 271 -17.82 -3.99 -9.21
N ASN A 272 -17.33 -3.86 -10.45
CA ASN A 272 -16.54 -2.70 -10.91
C ASN A 272 -15.38 -2.29 -9.96
N LEU A 273 -14.67 -3.30 -9.45
CA LEU A 273 -13.53 -3.15 -8.55
C LEU A 273 -12.33 -3.97 -9.03
N LYS A 274 -11.13 -3.53 -8.63
CA LYS A 274 -9.90 -4.30 -8.71
C LYS A 274 -9.11 -4.17 -7.42
N ILE A 275 -8.73 -5.29 -6.85
CA ILE A 275 -7.83 -5.39 -5.70
C ILE A 275 -6.41 -5.25 -6.23
N ILE A 276 -5.77 -4.12 -5.92
CA ILE A 276 -4.44 -3.78 -6.43
C ILE A 276 -3.32 -4.35 -5.56
N GLU A 277 -3.56 -4.54 -4.25
CA GLU A 277 -2.62 -5.15 -3.30
C GLU A 277 -3.38 -5.84 -2.14
N ILE A 278 -2.90 -7.00 -1.71
CA ILE A 278 -3.22 -7.61 -0.42
C ILE A 278 -1.97 -7.60 0.45
N ASN A 279 -2.10 -7.09 1.66
CA ASN A 279 -1.01 -6.94 2.61
C ASN A 279 -1.22 -7.86 3.82
N GLY A 280 -0.13 -8.18 4.52
CA GLY A 280 -0.14 -8.99 5.74
C GLY A 280 0.09 -8.20 7.02
N VAL A 281 0.87 -8.76 7.95
CA VAL A 281 1.01 -8.28 9.34
C VAL A 281 1.60 -6.87 9.49
N ILE A 282 2.39 -6.41 8.53
CA ILE A 282 2.96 -5.05 8.56
C ILE A 282 2.01 -3.97 8.04
N SER A 283 0.84 -4.36 7.52
CA SER A 283 -0.14 -3.37 7.10
C SER A 283 -0.68 -2.60 8.30
N GLU A 284 -0.88 -1.30 8.11
CA GLU A 284 -1.47 -0.40 9.10
C GLU A 284 -2.95 -0.15 8.80
N PRO A 285 -3.81 0.01 9.83
CA PRO A 285 -5.16 0.53 9.67
C PRO A 285 -5.09 2.03 9.34
N THR A 286 -4.83 2.37 8.09
CA THR A 286 -4.42 3.71 7.64
C THR A 286 -5.43 4.84 7.86
N HIS A 287 -6.67 4.54 8.29
CA HIS A 287 -7.63 5.57 8.72
C HIS A 287 -7.09 6.36 9.91
N ILE A 288 -6.18 5.75 10.68
CA ILE A 288 -5.51 6.41 11.77
C ILE A 288 -4.70 7.62 11.31
N TYR A 289 -4.39 7.83 10.03
CA TYR A 289 -3.66 9.03 9.61
C TYR A 289 -4.57 10.22 9.31
N ASP A 290 -5.88 10.06 9.41
CA ASP A 290 -6.83 11.15 9.25
C ASP A 290 -6.88 12.01 10.52
N ALA A 291 -6.05 13.06 10.54
CA ALA A 291 -6.02 14.02 11.64
C ALA A 291 -7.28 14.89 11.74
N SER A 292 -8.19 14.86 10.76
CA SER A 292 -9.45 15.63 10.82
C SER A 292 -10.55 14.94 11.61
N SER A 293 -10.48 13.61 11.76
CA SER A 293 -11.51 12.80 12.41
C SER A 293 -11.01 12.02 13.63
N GLY A 294 -9.69 12.02 13.91
CA GLY A 294 -9.07 11.21 14.95
C GLY A 294 -8.16 11.98 15.90
N THR A 295 -7.59 11.26 16.86
CA THR A 295 -6.55 11.77 17.76
C THR A 295 -5.32 10.87 17.70
N TYR A 296 -4.15 11.44 17.99
CA TYR A 296 -2.90 10.68 18.06
C TYR A 296 -2.98 9.51 19.06
N PHE A 297 -3.58 9.72 20.24
CA PHE A 297 -3.81 8.63 21.20
C PHE A 297 -4.79 7.56 20.68
N GLY A 298 -5.79 7.97 19.89
CA GLY A 298 -6.67 7.05 19.17
C GLY A 298 -5.90 6.18 18.18
N ALA A 299 -4.97 6.77 17.42
CA ALA A 299 -4.08 6.05 16.52
C ALA A 299 -3.21 5.03 17.26
N LEU A 300 -2.57 5.42 18.37
CA LEU A 300 -1.78 4.51 19.22
C LEU A 300 -2.63 3.36 19.78
N LYS A 301 -3.86 3.65 20.23
CA LYS A 301 -4.81 2.64 20.71
C LYS A 301 -5.19 1.66 19.61
N SER A 302 -5.41 2.14 18.39
CA SER A 302 -5.69 1.30 17.21
C SER A 302 -4.53 0.36 16.91
N ILE A 303 -3.29 0.88 16.85
CA ILE A 303 -2.08 0.06 16.62
C ILE A 303 -1.93 -1.00 17.73
N LYS A 304 -2.09 -0.62 19.01
CA LYS A 304 -2.06 -1.55 20.14
C LYS A 304 -3.09 -2.68 19.98
N ASN A 305 -4.32 -2.37 19.59
CA ASN A 305 -5.37 -3.36 19.37
C ASN A 305 -5.02 -4.31 18.22
N HIS A 306 -4.43 -3.78 17.14
CA HIS A 306 -3.96 -4.59 16.01
C HIS A 306 -2.84 -5.57 16.42
N TRP A 307 -1.89 -5.15 17.27
CA TRP A 307 -0.90 -6.06 17.85
C TRP A 307 -1.54 -7.18 18.67
N LYS A 308 -2.61 -6.87 19.44
CA LYS A 308 -3.38 -7.90 20.15
C LYS A 308 -4.03 -8.89 19.18
N LEU A 309 -4.60 -8.42 18.06
CA LEU A 309 -5.21 -9.28 17.04
C LEU A 309 -4.17 -10.21 16.40
N ILE A 310 -3.01 -9.67 15.99
CA ILE A 310 -1.88 -10.45 15.45
C ILE A 310 -1.49 -11.56 16.42
N TYR A 311 -1.36 -11.24 17.72
CA TYR A 311 -1.05 -12.24 18.74
C TYR A 311 -2.11 -13.34 18.83
N LEU A 312 -3.39 -12.96 18.94
CA LEU A 312 -4.48 -13.92 19.12
C LEU A 312 -4.65 -14.82 17.89
N ILE A 313 -4.58 -14.26 16.68
CA ILE A 313 -4.68 -15.02 15.42
C ILE A 313 -3.50 -15.97 15.28
N GLY A 314 -2.27 -15.48 15.51
CA GLY A 314 -1.06 -16.32 15.44
C GLY A 314 -1.10 -17.48 16.43
N ILE A 315 -1.52 -17.25 17.68
CA ILE A 315 -1.70 -18.32 18.68
C ILE A 315 -2.75 -19.33 18.22
N LYS A 316 -3.89 -18.88 17.67
CA LYS A 316 -4.96 -19.77 17.20
C LYS A 316 -4.48 -20.65 16.03
N ASN A 317 -3.84 -20.06 15.02
CA ASN A 317 -3.26 -20.81 13.91
C ASN A 317 -2.21 -21.83 14.37
N LYS A 318 -1.34 -21.46 15.32
CA LYS A 318 -0.36 -22.38 15.90
C LYS A 318 -1.01 -23.54 16.63
N ASN A 319 -1.99 -23.27 17.49
CA ASN A 319 -2.68 -24.31 18.26
C ASN A 319 -3.47 -25.28 17.36
N MET A 320 -3.91 -24.80 16.19
CA MET A 320 -4.59 -25.60 15.17
C MET A 320 -3.62 -26.32 14.21
N ASN A 321 -2.30 -26.16 14.37
CA ASN A 321 -1.27 -26.67 13.46
C ASN A 321 -1.34 -26.11 12.03
N ASN A 322 -1.99 -24.95 11.82
CA ASN A 322 -2.05 -24.29 10.51
C ASN A 322 -0.71 -23.63 10.13
N ALA A 323 0.03 -23.11 11.12
CA ALA A 323 1.35 -22.51 10.91
C ALA A 323 2.16 -22.45 12.20
N ASN A 324 3.48 -22.36 12.06
CA ASN A 324 4.41 -22.30 13.19
C ASN A 324 4.98 -20.89 13.41
N PHE A 325 5.40 -20.63 14.64
CA PHE A 325 6.18 -19.43 14.96
C PHE A 325 7.60 -19.59 14.45
N THR A 326 8.11 -18.56 13.80
CA THR A 326 9.52 -18.45 13.45
C THR A 326 10.38 -18.25 14.70
N ASN A 327 11.63 -18.67 14.61
CA ASN A 327 12.62 -18.53 15.68
C ASN A 327 13.46 -17.25 15.51
N PHE A 328 14.31 -16.97 16.48
CA PHE A 328 15.17 -15.79 16.46
C PHE A 328 16.15 -15.77 15.28
N ASN A 329 16.66 -16.93 14.87
CA ASN A 329 17.57 -17.05 13.72
C ASN A 329 16.88 -16.59 12.42
N TYR A 330 15.63 -16.98 12.21
CA TYR A 330 14.83 -16.50 11.07
C TYR A 330 14.72 -14.97 11.08
N LEU A 331 14.45 -14.36 12.25
CA LEU A 331 14.32 -12.89 12.36
C LEU A 331 15.64 -12.17 12.04
N ILE A 332 16.79 -12.72 12.50
CA ILE A 332 18.11 -12.20 12.15
C ILE A 332 18.32 -12.27 10.63
N HIS A 333 18.07 -13.43 10.02
CA HIS A 333 18.21 -13.61 8.57
C HIS A 333 17.30 -12.67 7.79
N LEU A 334 16.05 -12.49 8.24
CA LEU A 334 15.09 -11.57 7.65
C LEU A 334 15.62 -10.13 7.68
N TYR A 335 16.14 -9.68 8.82
CA TYR A 335 16.74 -8.34 8.95
C TYR A 335 17.90 -8.12 7.97
N PHE A 336 18.82 -9.07 7.87
CA PHE A 336 19.95 -8.94 6.94
C PHE A 336 19.52 -9.03 5.46
N ARG A 337 18.53 -9.87 5.13
CA ARG A 337 17.91 -9.89 3.79
C ARG A 337 17.31 -8.53 3.45
N TYR A 338 16.57 -7.93 4.39
CA TYR A 338 15.99 -6.60 4.22
C TYR A 338 17.06 -5.52 4.02
N LYS A 339 18.10 -5.49 4.86
CA LYS A 339 19.21 -4.53 4.71
C LYS A 339 19.94 -4.68 3.38
N LYS A 340 20.20 -5.91 2.93
CA LYS A 340 20.80 -6.19 1.62
C LYS A 340 19.91 -5.69 0.49
N TYR A 341 18.60 -5.91 0.60
CA TYR A 341 17.64 -5.44 -0.39
C TYR A 341 17.56 -3.91 -0.45
N LEU A 342 17.47 -3.23 0.70
CA LEU A 342 17.49 -1.76 0.77
C LEU A 342 18.75 -1.16 0.16
N LYS A 343 19.93 -1.72 0.47
CA LYS A 343 21.19 -1.26 -0.12
C LYS A 343 21.14 -1.36 -1.65
N LYS A 344 20.59 -2.46 -2.17
CA LYS A 344 20.43 -2.67 -3.61
C LYS A 344 19.48 -1.65 -4.23
N ILE A 345 18.29 -1.45 -3.66
CA ILE A 345 17.36 -0.43 -4.17
C ILE A 345 17.97 0.96 -4.11
N ASN A 346 18.60 1.34 -3.00
CA ASN A 346 19.22 2.64 -2.85
C ASN A 346 20.31 2.87 -3.89
N ASN A 347 21.18 1.89 -4.17
CA ASN A 347 22.19 2.03 -5.22
C ASN A 347 21.57 2.29 -6.60
N VAL A 348 20.48 1.59 -6.94
CA VAL A 348 19.78 1.80 -8.22
C VAL A 348 19.00 3.13 -8.23
N SER A 349 18.65 3.64 -7.05
CA SER A 349 17.92 4.90 -6.90
C SER A 349 18.85 6.11 -6.78
N ILE A 350 20.11 5.96 -6.35
CA ILE A 350 21.09 7.02 -6.06
C ILE A 350 22.16 7.16 -7.15
N ASN A 351 22.39 6.14 -7.99
CA ASN A 351 23.26 6.25 -9.20
C ASN A 351 22.58 7.11 -10.30
N GLN A 352 22.08 8.29 -9.89
CA GLN A 352 21.48 9.35 -10.67
C GLN A 352 22.55 10.37 -11.04
#